data_AF-A0A1B0GR68-F1
#
_entry.id   AF-A0A1B0GR68-F1
#
_cell.length_a   1.000
_cell.length_b   1.000
_cell.length_c   1.000
_cell.angle_alpha   90.00
_cell.angle_beta   90.00
_cell.angle_gamma   90.00
#
_symmetry.space_group_name_H-M   'P 1'
#
loop_
_entity.id
_entity.type
_entity.pdbx_description
1 polymer ?
#
loop_
_entity_poly.entity_id
_entity_poly.type
_entity_poly.pdbx_seq_one_letter_code
_entity_poly.pdbx_strand_id
1 'polypeptide(L)'
;MEEPINRRLFEKYLKDDNGSRDPSSDWEMSQSSIKSSICLLRGKIYDALDNRTLATYSYKEALKLDVYCFEAFDLLTSHHMLTAQEEKELLDSLPLNKLCAEEQELLRFVFENKLKKYNKPSETVIPESVDGLQENLDVVVSLAERHYYNCDFKMCYKLTSTVMEKDPFHANCLPVHIGTLVELNKAN
;
A
#
# COMPACT_ATOMS: atom_id res chain seq x y z
N MET A 1 -34.72 -16.62 -41.71
CA MET A 1 -33.62 -16.81 -40.75
C MET A 1 -33.05 -15.43 -40.48
N GLU A 2 -33.51 -14.81 -39.41
CA GLU A 2 -33.05 -13.48 -39.00
C GLU A 2 -31.68 -13.58 -38.33
N GLU A 3 -30.75 -12.72 -38.74
CA GLU A 3 -29.42 -12.62 -38.12
C GLU A 3 -29.54 -12.17 -36.65
N PRO A 4 -28.66 -12.66 -35.76
CA PRO A 4 -28.71 -12.30 -34.34
C PRO A 4 -28.38 -10.81 -34.14
N ILE A 5 -29.25 -10.15 -33.39
CA ILE A 5 -29.23 -8.73 -32.98
C ILE A 5 -27.85 -8.26 -32.47
N ASN A 6 -27.04 -9.17 -31.93
CA ASN A 6 -25.70 -8.91 -31.43
C ASN A 6 -24.70 -8.40 -32.49
N ARG A 7 -24.89 -8.71 -33.77
CA ARG A 7 -23.95 -8.25 -34.82
C ARG A 7 -24.12 -6.77 -35.14
N ARG A 8 -25.36 -6.27 -35.08
CA ARG A 8 -25.69 -4.85 -35.35
C ARG A 8 -25.28 -3.91 -34.22
N LEU A 9 -25.22 -4.40 -32.99
CA LEU A 9 -24.72 -3.64 -31.84
C LEU A 9 -23.21 -3.43 -31.91
N PHE A 10 -22.47 -4.44 -32.39
CA PHE A 10 -21.01 -4.36 -32.53
C PHE A 10 -20.56 -3.41 -33.65
N GLU A 11 -21.29 -3.37 -34.77
CA GLU A 11 -20.97 -2.47 -35.90
C GLU A 11 -21.32 -1.00 -35.60
N LYS A 12 -22.31 -0.72 -34.74
CA LYS A 12 -22.60 0.65 -34.30
C LYS A 12 -21.48 1.23 -33.43
N TYR A 13 -20.81 0.41 -32.62
CA TYR A 13 -19.73 0.87 -31.73
C TYR A 13 -18.43 1.24 -32.46
N LEU A 14 -18.27 0.81 -33.72
CA LEU A 14 -17.08 1.10 -34.53
C LEU A 14 -17.24 2.33 -35.44
N LYS A 15 -18.42 2.96 -35.50
CA LYS A 15 -18.73 3.99 -36.50
C LYS A 15 -18.95 5.41 -35.97
N ASP A 16 -18.93 5.61 -34.65
CA ASP A 16 -19.08 6.94 -34.03
C ASP A 16 -17.72 7.55 -33.58
N ASP A 17 -16.66 7.33 -34.35
CA ASP A 17 -15.39 8.06 -34.20
C ASP A 17 -15.38 9.32 -35.07
N ASN A 18 -16.30 10.26 -34.81
CA ASN A 18 -16.13 11.61 -35.32
C ASN A 18 -16.86 12.67 -34.48
N GLY A 19 -16.12 13.27 -33.55
CA GLY A 19 -16.34 14.65 -33.13
C GLY A 19 -17.40 14.91 -32.06
N SER A 20 -17.02 14.67 -30.80
CA SER A 20 -17.49 15.51 -29.67
C SER A 20 -16.46 15.44 -28.55
N ARG A 21 -15.94 16.60 -28.11
CA ARG A 21 -15.15 16.70 -26.88
C ARG A 21 -16.04 16.26 -25.72
N ASP A 22 -15.76 15.09 -25.17
CA ASP A 22 -16.51 14.50 -24.07
C ASP A 22 -16.17 15.26 -22.76
N PRO A 23 -17.15 15.68 -21.93
CA PRO A 23 -16.88 16.32 -20.64
C PRO A 23 -16.37 15.34 -19.57
N SER A 24 -16.11 14.08 -19.93
CA SER A 24 -15.77 12.97 -19.02
C SER A 24 -14.26 12.70 -18.83
N SER A 25 -13.40 13.51 -19.45
CA SER A 25 -11.93 13.30 -19.44
C SER A 25 -11.29 13.36 -18.04
N ASP A 26 -11.99 13.87 -17.03
CA ASP A 26 -11.45 14.03 -15.67
C ASP A 26 -11.37 12.72 -14.87
N TRP A 27 -12.01 11.64 -15.33
CA TRP A 27 -12.03 10.32 -14.65
C TRP A 27 -11.38 9.21 -15.47
N GLU A 28 -10.58 9.54 -16.49
CA GLU A 28 -9.90 8.52 -17.30
C GLU A 28 -8.83 7.77 -16.48
N MET A 29 -9.23 6.64 -15.90
CA MET A 29 -8.31 5.69 -15.32
C MET A 29 -7.41 5.10 -16.42
N SER A 30 -6.11 5.14 -16.20
CA SER A 30 -5.16 4.51 -17.11
C SER A 30 -5.49 3.02 -17.30
N GLN A 31 -5.24 2.49 -18.50
CA GLN A 31 -5.39 1.05 -18.74
C GLN A 31 -4.53 0.19 -17.79
N SER A 32 -3.44 0.74 -17.28
CA SER A 32 -2.57 0.07 -16.29
C SER A 32 -3.22 0.01 -14.91
N SER A 33 -3.85 1.08 -14.43
CA SER A 33 -4.52 1.09 -13.11
C SER A 33 -5.73 0.16 -13.10
N ILE A 34 -6.52 0.11 -14.18
CA ILE A 34 -7.63 -0.86 -14.32
C ILE A 34 -7.10 -2.30 -14.23
N LYS A 35 -6.02 -2.61 -14.97
CA LYS A 35 -5.39 -3.95 -14.91
C LYS A 35 -4.82 -4.26 -13.53
N SER A 36 -4.23 -3.27 -12.86
CA SER A 36 -3.76 -3.42 -11.48
C SER A 36 -4.89 -3.81 -10.53
N SER A 37 -6.03 -3.13 -10.58
CA SER A 37 -7.19 -3.47 -9.75
C SER A 37 -7.72 -4.89 -10.03
N ILE A 38 -7.70 -5.34 -11.29
CA ILE A 38 -8.05 -6.72 -11.64
C ILE A 38 -7.05 -7.72 -11.05
N CYS A 39 -5.75 -7.44 -11.13
CA CYS A 39 -4.71 -8.27 -10.51
C CYS A 39 -4.83 -8.33 -8.99
N LEU A 40 -5.15 -7.20 -8.35
CA LEU A 40 -5.42 -7.12 -6.92
C LEU A 40 -6.62 -8.00 -6.52
N LEU A 41 -7.74 -7.88 -7.24
CA LEU A 41 -8.92 -8.71 -7.00
C LEU A 41 -8.60 -10.20 -7.19
N ARG A 42 -7.84 -10.54 -8.24
CA ARG A 42 -7.38 -11.92 -8.46
C ARG A 42 -6.51 -12.42 -7.30
N GLY A 43 -5.63 -11.57 -6.77
CA GLY A 43 -4.83 -11.89 -5.59
C GLY A 43 -5.71 -12.19 -4.37
N LYS A 44 -6.71 -11.34 -4.10
CA LYS A 44 -7.67 -11.54 -3.01
C LYS A 44 -8.47 -12.83 -3.15
N ILE A 45 -8.87 -13.20 -4.37
CA ILE A 45 -9.54 -14.47 -4.64
C ILE A 45 -8.61 -15.64 -4.35
N TYR A 46 -7.36 -15.60 -4.81
CA TYR A 46 -6.41 -16.68 -4.52
C TYR A 46 -6.08 -16.78 -3.03
N ASP A 47 -6.00 -15.66 -2.32
CA ASP A 47 -5.76 -15.63 -0.88
C ASP A 47 -6.93 -16.25 -0.11
N ALA A 48 -8.17 -15.92 -0.50
CA ALA A 48 -9.39 -16.53 0.04
C ALA A 48 -9.54 -18.02 -0.31
N LEU A 49 -8.83 -18.51 -1.33
CA LEU A 49 -8.77 -19.93 -1.71
C LEU A 49 -7.53 -20.64 -1.14
N ASP A 50 -6.85 -20.03 -0.17
CA ASP A 50 -5.62 -20.54 0.46
C ASP A 50 -4.46 -20.80 -0.52
N ASN A 51 -4.53 -20.23 -1.72
CA ASN A 51 -3.47 -20.34 -2.72
C ASN A 51 -2.49 -19.18 -2.63
N ARG A 52 -1.72 -19.18 -1.55
CA ARG A 52 -0.78 -18.11 -1.20
C ARG A 52 0.22 -17.78 -2.30
N THR A 53 0.75 -18.79 -3.00
CA THR A 53 1.73 -18.58 -4.09
C THR A 53 1.15 -17.75 -5.23
N LEU A 54 -0.08 -18.07 -5.68
CA LEU A 54 -0.75 -17.32 -6.76
C LEU A 54 -1.27 -15.95 -6.28
N ALA A 55 -1.64 -15.84 -5.00
CA ALA A 55 -1.99 -14.56 -4.37
C ALA A 55 -0.79 -13.61 -4.38
N THR A 56 0.36 -14.04 -3.84
CA THR A 56 1.61 -13.27 -3.83
C THR A 56 2.01 -12.84 -5.24
N TYR A 57 1.96 -13.74 -6.22
CA TYR A 57 2.24 -13.40 -7.62
C TYR A 57 1.30 -12.32 -8.13
N SER A 58 -0.01 -12.46 -7.90
CA SER A 58 -1.01 -11.50 -8.39
C SER A 58 -0.88 -10.12 -7.73
N TYR A 59 -0.57 -10.04 -6.44
CA TYR A 59 -0.31 -8.76 -5.76
C TYR A 59 0.97 -8.09 -6.25
N LYS A 60 2.06 -8.85 -6.47
CA LYS A 60 3.30 -8.31 -7.09
C LYS A 60 3.02 -7.72 -8.47
N GLU A 61 2.22 -8.41 -9.29
CA GLU A 61 1.85 -7.91 -10.62
C GLU A 61 0.96 -6.66 -10.53
N ALA A 62 0.04 -6.58 -9.58
CA ALA A 62 -0.76 -5.37 -9.34
C ALA A 62 0.14 -4.16 -9.04
N LEU A 63 1.13 -4.32 -8.17
CA LEU A 63 2.03 -3.24 -7.78
C LEU A 63 2.99 -2.80 -8.90
N LYS A 64 3.38 -3.72 -9.79
CA LYS A 64 4.18 -3.39 -11.00
C LYS A 64 3.38 -2.60 -12.03
N LEU A 65 2.07 -2.87 -12.13
CA LEU A 65 1.16 -2.17 -13.04
C LEU A 65 0.80 -0.78 -12.51
N ASP A 66 0.62 -0.67 -11.20
CA ASP A 66 0.31 0.58 -10.51
C ASP A 66 1.05 0.64 -9.17
N VAL A 67 2.07 1.49 -9.11
CA VAL A 67 2.91 1.70 -7.93
C VAL A 67 2.17 2.37 -6.77
N TYR A 68 1.04 3.03 -7.04
CA TYR A 68 0.21 3.66 -6.00
C TYR A 68 -0.78 2.68 -5.36
N CYS A 69 -0.83 1.42 -5.83
CA CYS A 69 -1.70 0.38 -5.30
C CYS A 69 -1.21 -0.12 -3.93
N PHE A 70 -1.36 0.72 -2.91
CA PHE A 70 -0.90 0.46 -1.54
C PHE A 70 -1.58 -0.78 -0.95
N GLU A 71 -2.83 -1.07 -1.30
CA GLU A 71 -3.53 -2.26 -0.80
C GLU A 71 -2.81 -3.56 -1.21
N ALA A 72 -2.29 -3.66 -2.44
CA ALA A 72 -1.50 -4.81 -2.86
C ALA A 72 -0.20 -4.92 -2.05
N PHE A 73 0.46 -3.79 -1.79
CA PHE A 73 1.68 -3.72 -0.99
C PHE A 73 1.43 -4.08 0.49
N ASP A 74 0.34 -3.58 1.06
CA ASP A 74 -0.06 -3.87 2.44
C ASP A 74 -0.39 -5.35 2.60
N LEU A 75 -1.11 -5.97 1.67
CA LEU A 75 -1.40 -7.41 1.72
C LEU A 75 -0.13 -8.28 1.61
N LEU A 76 0.84 -7.88 0.77
CA LEU A 76 2.12 -8.58 0.66
C LEU A 76 2.92 -8.57 1.97
N THR A 77 2.93 -7.43 2.66
CA THR A 77 3.76 -7.20 3.85
C THR A 77 3.06 -7.63 5.14
N SER A 78 1.77 -7.31 5.31
CA SER A 78 0.97 -7.65 6.50
C SER A 78 0.73 -9.16 6.64
N HIS A 79 0.50 -9.88 5.55
CA HIS A 79 0.31 -11.33 5.60
C HIS A 79 1.64 -12.09 5.68
N HIS A 80 2.80 -11.40 5.75
CA HIS A 80 4.14 -11.99 5.69
C HIS A 80 4.36 -12.85 4.44
N MET A 81 3.90 -12.39 3.29
CA MET A 81 3.99 -13.15 2.03
C MET A 81 5.41 -13.21 1.46
N LEU A 82 6.31 -12.36 1.96
CA LEU A 82 7.66 -12.15 1.49
C LEU A 82 8.65 -12.23 2.65
N THR A 83 9.85 -12.70 2.35
CA THR A 83 11.02 -12.52 3.23
C THR A 83 11.55 -11.09 3.12
N ALA A 84 12.32 -10.64 4.12
CA ALA A 84 12.94 -9.31 4.09
C ALA A 84 13.82 -9.06 2.83
N GLN A 85 14.43 -10.13 2.30
CA GLN A 85 15.19 -10.05 1.07
C GLN A 85 14.28 -9.85 -0.15
N GLU A 86 13.17 -10.60 -0.24
CA GLU A 86 12.19 -10.45 -1.32
C GLU A 86 11.44 -9.12 -1.28
N GLU A 87 11.21 -8.54 -0.10
CA GLU A 87 10.62 -7.21 0.06
C GLU A 87 11.54 -6.13 -0.53
N LYS A 88 12.84 -6.23 -0.26
CA LYS A 88 13.85 -5.33 -0.83
C LYS A 88 13.92 -5.48 -2.35
N GLU A 89 13.99 -6.72 -2.84
CA GLU A 89 13.99 -7.01 -4.27
C GLU A 89 12.71 -6.50 -4.96
N LEU A 90 11.56 -6.63 -4.30
CA LEU A 90 10.30 -6.10 -4.80
C LEU A 90 10.40 -4.58 -4.97
N LEU A 91 10.81 -3.85 -3.93
CA LEU A 91 10.94 -2.39 -3.98
C LEU A 91 11.89 -1.91 -5.08
N ASP A 92 13.02 -2.61 -5.27
CA ASP A 92 13.99 -2.31 -6.32
C ASP A 92 13.45 -2.63 -7.73
N SER A 93 12.53 -3.59 -7.86
CA SER A 93 11.92 -3.99 -9.12
C SER A 93 10.78 -3.07 -9.61
N LEU A 94 10.24 -2.22 -8.73
CA LEU A 94 9.12 -1.35 -9.07
C LEU A 94 9.55 -0.24 -10.03
N PRO A 95 8.70 0.16 -11.00
CA PRO A 95 9.01 1.19 -12.00
C PRO A 95 8.95 2.62 -11.42
N LEU A 96 9.51 2.85 -10.24
CA LEU A 96 9.51 4.14 -9.53
C LEU A 96 10.32 5.21 -10.27
N ASN A 97 11.29 4.80 -11.09
CA ASN A 97 12.13 5.68 -11.91
C ASN A 97 11.37 6.38 -13.06
N LYS A 98 10.13 5.98 -13.34
CA LYS A 98 9.27 6.63 -14.34
C LYS A 98 8.47 7.79 -13.76
N LEU A 99 8.46 7.95 -12.44
CA LEU A 99 7.76 9.01 -11.74
C LEU A 99 8.59 10.29 -11.71
N CYS A 100 7.99 11.40 -11.28
CA CYS A 100 8.78 12.60 -10.97
C CYS A 100 9.65 12.35 -9.72
N ALA A 101 10.66 13.22 -9.53
CA ALA A 101 11.64 13.05 -8.46
C ALA A 101 10.97 13.07 -7.07
N GLU A 102 10.02 13.98 -6.86
CA GLU A 102 9.31 14.14 -5.59
C GLU A 102 8.46 12.89 -5.25
N GLU A 103 7.68 12.38 -6.21
CA GLU A 103 6.85 11.19 -6.01
C GLU A 103 7.67 9.93 -5.78
N GLN A 104 8.78 9.80 -6.52
CA GLN A 104 9.71 8.69 -6.35
C GLN A 104 10.25 8.65 -4.91
N GLU A 105 10.70 9.80 -4.40
CA GLU A 105 11.25 9.90 -3.05
C GLU A 105 10.20 9.64 -1.97
N LEU A 106 8.98 10.19 -2.16
CA LEU A 106 7.83 9.94 -1.31
C LEU A 106 7.46 8.46 -1.21
N LEU A 107 7.23 7.80 -2.36
CA LEU A 107 6.82 6.39 -2.36
C LEU A 107 7.92 5.48 -1.81
N ARG A 108 9.19 5.75 -2.15
CA ARG A 108 10.31 5.01 -1.56
C ARG A 108 10.35 5.17 -0.05
N PHE A 109 10.23 6.40 0.45
CA PHE A 109 10.20 6.65 1.88
C PHE A 109 9.07 5.88 2.57
N VAL A 110 7.83 5.99 2.07
CA VAL A 110 6.67 5.33 2.67
C VAL A 110 6.81 3.80 2.67
N PHE A 111 7.20 3.21 1.53
CA PHE A 111 7.40 1.76 1.44
C PHE A 111 8.53 1.28 2.33
N GLU A 112 9.70 1.92 2.31
CA GLU A 112 10.80 1.55 3.19
C GLU A 112 10.43 1.71 4.67
N ASN A 113 9.68 2.76 5.01
CA ASN A 113 9.29 3.01 6.39
C ASN A 113 8.46 1.85 6.95
N LYS A 114 7.53 1.33 6.14
CA LYS A 114 6.66 0.18 6.46
C LYS A 114 7.42 -1.17 6.48
N LEU A 115 8.46 -1.34 5.67
CA LEU A 115 9.26 -2.58 5.61
C LEU A 115 10.26 -2.72 6.76
N LYS A 116 10.79 -1.61 7.29
CA LYS A 116 11.87 -1.61 8.30
C LYS A 116 11.41 -1.96 9.73
N LYS A 117 10.34 -2.72 9.92
CA LYS A 117 9.73 -3.01 11.25
C LYS A 117 10.71 -3.58 12.28
N TYR A 118 11.64 -4.43 11.84
CA TYR A 118 12.60 -5.11 12.71
C TYR A 118 13.97 -4.42 12.82
N ASN A 119 14.16 -3.30 12.11
CA ASN A 119 15.42 -2.59 12.17
C ASN A 119 15.57 -1.88 13.52
N LYS A 120 16.82 -1.62 13.93
CA LYS A 120 17.08 -0.81 15.13
C LYS A 120 16.39 0.55 14.98
N PRO A 121 15.76 1.09 16.03
CA PRO A 121 15.15 2.40 15.97
C PRO A 121 16.28 3.42 15.88
N SER A 122 16.45 4.02 14.71
CA SER A 122 17.24 5.23 14.51
C SER A 122 16.29 6.38 14.24
N GLU A 123 16.78 7.62 14.35
CA GLU A 123 16.04 8.77 13.84
C GLU A 123 15.61 8.48 12.40
N THR A 124 14.31 8.64 12.16
CA THR A 124 13.74 8.46 10.82
C THR A 124 14.23 9.66 10.01
N VAL A 125 15.21 9.43 9.14
CA VAL A 125 15.69 10.47 8.24
C VAL A 125 14.61 10.66 7.18
N ILE A 126 13.86 11.75 7.31
CA ILE A 126 12.82 12.15 6.39
C ILE A 126 13.48 13.05 5.35
N PRO A 127 13.37 12.73 4.06
CA PRO A 127 13.88 13.61 3.02
C PRO A 127 13.24 15.00 3.06
N GLU A 128 14.00 16.04 2.71
CA GLU A 128 13.52 17.44 2.72
C GLU A 128 12.29 17.65 1.83
N SER A 129 12.16 16.87 0.76
CA SER A 129 11.00 16.90 -0.15
C SER A 129 9.69 16.42 0.48
N VAL A 130 9.76 15.71 1.61
CA VAL A 130 8.60 15.12 2.30
C VAL A 130 8.56 15.47 3.79
N ASP A 131 9.09 16.64 4.15
CA ASP A 131 9.21 17.16 5.51
C ASP A 131 7.89 17.11 6.32
N GLY A 132 6.74 17.29 5.67
CA GLY A 132 5.41 17.24 6.28
C GLY A 132 5.01 15.86 6.83
N LEU A 133 5.72 14.77 6.48
CA LEU A 133 5.39 13.42 6.95
C LEU A 133 5.86 13.11 8.37
N GLN A 134 6.69 13.96 8.97
CA GLN A 134 7.24 13.73 10.31
C GLN A 134 6.17 13.67 11.41
N GLU A 135 5.08 14.42 11.24
CA GLU A 135 3.95 14.43 12.18
C GLU A 135 2.83 13.45 11.78
N ASN A 136 2.99 12.74 10.66
CA ASN A 136 2.00 11.78 10.18
C ASN A 136 1.90 10.59 11.14
N LEU A 137 0.68 10.24 11.53
CA LEU A 137 0.43 9.20 12.52
C LEU A 137 0.93 7.82 12.05
N ASP A 138 0.79 7.45 10.78
CA ASP A 138 1.29 6.17 10.26
C ASP A 138 2.82 6.06 10.33
N VAL A 139 3.54 7.17 10.11
CA VAL A 139 5.00 7.22 10.22
C VAL A 139 5.42 7.07 11.69
N VAL A 140 4.71 7.76 12.60
CA VAL A 140 4.95 7.65 14.05
C VAL A 140 4.66 6.23 14.55
N VAL A 141 3.58 5.61 14.09
CA VAL A 141 3.24 4.21 14.41
C VAL A 141 4.30 3.26 13.92
N SER A 142 4.80 3.43 12.69
CA SER A 142 5.90 2.61 12.15
C SER A 142 7.18 2.75 12.99
N LEU A 143 7.49 3.95 13.51
CA LEU A 143 8.59 4.14 14.45
C LEU A 143 8.31 3.45 15.80
N ALA A 144 7.08 3.52 16.29
CA ALA A 144 6.67 2.84 17.51
C ALA A 144 6.78 1.32 17.40
N GLU A 145 6.38 0.72 16.26
CA GLU A 145 6.57 -0.70 15.97
C GLU A 145 8.07 -1.09 16.05
N ARG A 146 8.98 -0.27 15.53
CA ARG A 146 10.43 -0.52 15.66
C ARG A 146 10.88 -0.52 17.12
N HIS A 147 10.43 0.44 17.92
CA HIS A 147 10.73 0.45 19.37
C HIS A 147 10.17 -0.80 20.05
N TYR A 148 8.95 -1.23 19.68
CA TYR A 148 8.33 -2.44 20.21
C TYR A 148 9.17 -3.69 19.94
N TYR A 149 9.55 -3.93 18.69
CA TYR A 149 10.36 -5.10 18.32
C TYR A 149 11.80 -5.07 18.87
N ASN A 150 12.29 -3.90 19.26
CA ASN A 150 13.57 -3.74 19.96
C ASN A 150 13.43 -3.71 21.50
N CYS A 151 12.26 -4.08 22.03
CA CYS A 151 11.94 -4.14 23.46
C CYS A 151 12.05 -2.79 24.21
N ASP A 152 12.01 -1.67 23.49
CA ASP A 152 11.92 -0.34 24.09
C ASP A 152 10.45 0.06 24.29
N PHE A 153 9.80 -0.65 25.20
CA PHE A 153 8.37 -0.49 25.46
C PHE A 153 8.03 0.89 26.03
N LYS A 154 8.95 1.57 26.71
CA LYS A 154 8.72 2.91 27.26
C LYS A 154 8.57 3.94 26.15
N MET A 155 9.47 3.95 25.16
CA MET A 155 9.36 4.84 24.02
C MET A 155 8.19 4.45 23.11
N CYS A 156 7.99 3.16 22.88
CA CYS A 156 6.82 2.67 22.14
C CYS A 156 5.50 3.18 22.75
N TYR A 157 5.35 3.08 24.06
CA TYR A 157 4.16 3.54 24.78
C TYR A 157 3.96 5.05 24.64
N LYS A 158 5.04 5.84 24.76
CA LYS A 158 4.98 7.30 24.59
C LYS A 158 4.48 7.68 23.19
N LEU A 159 5.02 7.06 22.15
CA LEU A 159 4.64 7.32 20.76
C LEU A 159 3.20 6.89 20.49
N THR A 160 2.84 5.65 20.85
CA THR A 160 1.49 5.14 20.63
C THR A 160 0.44 5.92 21.43
N SER A 161 0.73 6.36 22.66
CA SER A 161 -0.21 7.21 23.43
C SER A 161 -0.48 8.54 22.72
N THR A 162 0.56 9.16 22.15
CA THR A 162 0.41 10.42 21.38
C THR A 162 -0.46 10.21 20.14
N VAL A 163 -0.34 9.05 19.49
CA VAL A 163 -1.20 8.68 18.35
C VAL A 163 -2.63 8.45 18.81
N MET A 164 -2.85 7.69 19.87
CA MET A 164 -4.19 7.38 20.42
C MET A 164 -4.92 8.63 20.94
N GLU A 165 -4.21 9.65 21.42
CA GLU A 165 -4.79 10.95 21.79
C GLU A 165 -5.32 11.73 20.58
N LYS A 166 -4.65 11.62 19.42
CA LYS A 166 -5.03 12.31 18.18
C LYS A 166 -6.06 11.53 17.36
N ASP A 167 -5.90 10.22 17.28
CA ASP A 167 -6.80 9.28 16.61
C ASP A 167 -7.01 8.02 17.46
N PRO A 168 -8.09 7.97 18.25
CA PRO A 168 -8.38 6.83 19.13
C PRO A 168 -8.65 5.52 18.40
N PHE A 169 -8.94 5.55 17.09
CA PHE A 169 -9.29 4.37 16.30
C PHE A 169 -8.30 4.08 15.18
N HIS A 170 -7.06 4.56 15.32
CA HIS A 170 -6.00 4.32 14.35
C HIS A 170 -5.70 2.83 14.20
N ALA A 171 -6.14 2.23 13.09
CA ALA A 171 -6.16 0.77 12.88
C ALA A 171 -4.78 0.11 13.09
N ASN A 172 -3.72 0.74 12.59
CA ASN A 172 -2.35 0.21 12.73
C ASN A 172 -1.75 0.43 14.12
N CYS A 173 -2.26 1.38 14.92
CA CYS A 173 -1.71 1.71 16.24
C CYS A 173 -2.27 0.78 17.32
N LEU A 174 -3.53 0.36 17.18
CA LEU A 174 -4.22 -0.46 18.17
C LEU A 174 -3.45 -1.74 18.56
N PRO A 175 -2.95 -2.58 17.63
CA PRO A 175 -2.26 -3.81 18.00
C PRO A 175 -0.97 -3.56 18.78
N VAL A 176 -0.15 -2.61 18.32
CA VAL A 176 1.13 -2.27 18.97
C VAL A 176 0.92 -1.58 20.31
N HIS A 177 -0.09 -0.72 20.44
CA HIS A 177 -0.42 -0.06 21.70
C HIS A 177 -0.89 -1.06 22.75
N ILE A 178 -1.81 -1.97 22.38
CA ILE A 178 -2.30 -3.04 23.26
C ILE A 178 -1.14 -3.94 23.70
N GLY A 179 -0.29 -4.38 22.76
CA GLY A 179 0.90 -5.16 23.08
C GLY A 179 1.80 -4.45 24.09
N THR A 180 2.01 -3.15 23.91
CA THR A 180 2.87 -2.36 24.80
C THR A 180 2.27 -2.16 26.18
N LEU A 181 0.95 -1.98 26.30
CA LEU A 181 0.25 -1.90 27.58
C LEU A 181 0.42 -3.20 28.38
N VAL A 182 0.30 -4.35 27.72
CA VAL A 182 0.49 -5.67 28.33
C VAL A 182 1.92 -5.82 28.84
N GLU A 183 2.93 -5.52 28.01
CA GLU A 183 4.35 -5.61 28.39
C GLU A 183 4.73 -4.68 29.55
N LEU A 184 4.09 -3.50 29.64
CA LEU A 184 4.28 -2.55 30.73
C LEU A 184 3.37 -2.78 31.94
N ASN A 185 2.48 -3.77 31.88
CA ASN A 185 1.46 -4.06 32.89
C ASN A 185 0.62 -2.82 33.25
N LYS A 186 0.20 -2.08 32.23
CA LYS A 186 -0.62 -0.86 32.33
C LYS A 186 -2.06 -1.15 31.90
N ALA A 187 -3.00 -0.47 32.53
CA ALA A 187 -4.37 -0.36 32.01
C ALA A 187 -4.44 0.76 30.96
N ASN A 188 -5.39 0.61 30.04
CA ASN A 188 -5.73 1.59 29.00
C ASN A 188 -6.33 2.86 29.61
#